data_AF-A0A7L3JH00-F1
#
_entry.id   AF-A0A7L3JH00-F1
#
_cell.length_a   1.000
_cell.length_b   1.000
_cell.length_c   1.000
_cell.angle_alpha   90.00
_cell.angle_beta   90.00
_cell.angle_gamma   90.00
#
_symmetry.space_group_name_H-M   'P 1'
#
loop_
_entity.id
_entity.type
_entity.pdbx_description
1 polymer ?
#
loop_
_entity_poly.entity_id
_entity_poly.type
_entity_poly.pdbx_seq_one_letter_code
_entity_poly.pdbx_strand_id
1 'polypeptide(L)'
;DAPSTSQCSRGTLLSAILALFILIFLFFFNLRLSSALRGDASGDAGGDARSCSDACRIVLVESIPEGMTFSDGSVPNPSTFSTWMNLLGTVTRSLDIASFYWTMTNKDTRTHEPSAAQGEQILEELVQLSQRGVTVRIAVSRPSAKWPLNDLQVLEQSGAAVHIVDMPRLTGGVLHTKFWLVDGTHLYIGSANMDWRSLTQV
;
A
#
# COMPACT_ATOMS: atom_id res chain seq x y z
N ASP A 1 -5.23 70.20 9.24
CA ASP A 1 -4.43 69.19 8.51
C ASP A 1 -5.34 68.16 7.87
N ALA A 2 -5.71 68.37 6.61
CA ALA A 2 -6.48 67.41 5.82
C ALA A 2 -5.49 66.47 5.10
N PRO A 3 -5.60 65.14 5.25
CA PRO A 3 -4.69 64.22 4.57
C PRO A 3 -4.87 64.33 3.05
N SER A 4 -3.75 64.47 2.34
CA SER A 4 -3.74 64.70 0.90
C SER A 4 -4.48 63.59 0.15
N THR A 5 -5.41 63.99 -0.72
CA THR A 5 -6.20 63.13 -1.61
C THR A 5 -5.35 62.19 -2.48
N SER A 6 -4.04 62.47 -2.63
CA SER A 6 -3.10 61.64 -3.41
C SER A 6 -2.76 60.29 -2.77
N GLN A 7 -2.75 60.19 -1.43
CA GLN A 7 -2.39 58.94 -0.73
C GLN A 7 -3.55 57.93 -0.72
N CYS A 8 -4.79 58.41 -0.63
CA CYS A 8 -5.98 57.55 -0.64
C CYS A 8 -6.13 56.85 -2.02
N SER A 9 -5.92 57.58 -3.11
CA SER A 9 -5.97 57.07 -4.49
C SER A 9 -4.88 56.02 -4.80
N ARG A 10 -3.65 56.21 -4.29
CA ARG A 10 -2.56 55.23 -4.44
C ARG A 10 -2.84 53.91 -3.72
N GLY A 11 -3.45 53.94 -2.53
CA GLY A 11 -3.84 52.75 -1.79
C GLY A 11 -4.96 51.97 -2.49
N THR A 12 -5.94 52.67 -3.07
CA THR A 12 -7.00 52.02 -3.86
C THR A 12 -6.46 51.40 -5.14
N LEU A 13 -5.53 52.10 -5.82
CA LEU A 13 -4.87 51.58 -7.02
C LEU A 13 -4.04 50.32 -6.74
N LEU A 14 -3.26 50.31 -5.66
CA LEU A 14 -2.47 49.13 -5.25
C LEU A 14 -3.36 47.93 -4.89
N SER A 15 -4.47 48.17 -4.18
CA SER A 15 -5.45 47.13 -3.85
C SER A 15 -6.12 46.56 -5.10
N ALA A 16 -6.50 47.42 -6.05
CA ALA A 16 -7.08 46.99 -7.33
C ALA A 16 -6.08 46.17 -8.17
N ILE A 17 -4.81 46.57 -8.21
CA ILE A 17 -3.75 45.81 -8.91
C ILE A 17 -3.53 44.45 -8.26
N LEU A 18 -3.49 44.38 -6.93
CA LEU A 18 -3.33 43.12 -6.20
C LEU A 18 -4.53 42.19 -6.42
N ALA A 19 -5.75 42.71 -6.36
CA ALA A 19 -6.96 41.94 -6.63
C ALA A 19 -6.98 41.39 -8.07
N LEU A 20 -6.59 42.21 -9.05
CA LEU A 20 -6.46 41.79 -10.44
C LEU A 20 -5.41 40.69 -10.60
N PHE A 21 -4.26 40.81 -9.92
CA PHE A 21 -3.21 39.79 -9.96
C PHE A 21 -3.68 38.47 -9.35
N ILE A 22 -4.41 38.51 -8.23
CA ILE A 22 -4.99 37.32 -7.60
C ILE A 22 -6.02 36.66 -8.54
N LEU A 23 -6.90 37.45 -9.17
CA LEU A 23 -7.89 36.93 -10.12
C LEU A 23 -7.23 36.30 -11.35
N ILE A 24 -6.19 36.92 -11.89
CA ILE A 24 -5.40 36.39 -13.00
C ILE A 24 -4.70 35.09 -12.58
N PHE A 25 -4.08 35.06 -11.40
CA PHE A 25 -3.43 33.86 -10.87
C PHE A 25 -4.44 32.73 -10.67
N LEU A 26 -5.60 33.01 -10.07
CA LEU A 26 -6.67 32.03 -9.90
C LEU A 26 -7.21 31.55 -11.24
N PHE A 27 -7.38 32.43 -12.23
CA PHE A 27 -7.81 32.04 -13.57
C PHE A 27 -6.80 31.10 -14.25
N PHE A 28 -5.51 31.45 -14.26
CA PHE A 28 -4.47 30.61 -14.85
C PHE A 28 -4.21 29.33 -14.06
N PHE A 29 -4.31 29.37 -12.73
CA PHE A 29 -4.23 28.19 -11.88
C PHE A 29 -5.41 27.25 -12.15
N ASN A 30 -6.64 27.77 -12.26
CA ASN A 30 -7.80 26.98 -12.64
C ASN A 30 -7.70 26.46 -14.08
N LEU A 31 -7.15 27.22 -15.04
CA LEU A 31 -6.88 26.74 -16.40
C LEU A 31 -5.80 25.65 -16.43
N ARG A 32 -4.75 25.77 -15.61
CA ARG A 32 -3.69 24.76 -15.47
C ARG A 32 -4.18 23.51 -14.74
N LEU A 33 -4.99 23.67 -13.69
CA LEU A 33 -5.62 22.56 -12.98
C LEU A 33 -6.65 21.87 -13.87
N SER A 34 -7.45 22.63 -14.62
CA SER A 34 -8.40 22.10 -15.59
C SER A 34 -7.71 21.40 -16.75
N SER A 35 -6.56 21.89 -17.22
CA SER A 35 -5.76 21.23 -18.27
C SER A 35 -4.94 20.06 -17.74
N ALA A 36 -4.57 20.03 -16.45
CA ALA A 36 -3.98 18.86 -15.79
C ALA A 36 -5.04 17.76 -15.56
N LEU A 37 -6.27 18.14 -15.18
CA LEU A 37 -7.43 17.23 -15.08
C LEU A 37 -7.96 16.81 -16.47
N ARG A 38 -7.91 17.69 -17.48
CA ARG A 38 -8.25 17.35 -18.88
C ARG A 38 -7.12 16.66 -19.64
N GLY A 39 -5.89 16.73 -19.16
CA GLY A 39 -4.73 16.06 -19.73
C GLY A 39 -4.82 14.54 -19.68
N ASP A 40 -5.83 14.02 -18.98
CA ASP A 40 -6.23 12.60 -18.93
C ASP A 40 -7.58 12.34 -19.63
N ALA A 41 -8.20 13.38 -20.22
CA ALA A 41 -9.56 13.33 -20.79
C ALA A 41 -9.63 13.75 -22.28
N SER A 42 -8.49 13.76 -22.97
CA SER A 42 -8.45 13.95 -24.44
C SER A 42 -7.70 12.81 -25.11
N GLY A 43 -8.11 11.58 -24.80
CA GLY A 43 -8.06 10.46 -25.72
C GLY A 43 -9.47 10.24 -26.27
N ASP A 44 -9.65 10.60 -27.54
CA ASP A 44 -10.70 10.14 -28.46
C ASP A 44 -12.12 9.90 -27.92
N ALA A 45 -13.07 10.73 -28.39
CA ALA A 45 -14.51 10.56 -28.21
C ALA A 45 -15.09 9.44 -29.10
N GLY A 46 -14.40 8.30 -29.09
CA GLY A 46 -14.79 7.00 -29.64
C GLY A 46 -14.30 5.83 -28.77
N GLY A 47 -13.74 6.11 -27.58
CA GLY A 47 -13.40 5.08 -26.62
C GLY A 47 -14.68 4.50 -26.02
N ASP A 48 -14.97 3.25 -26.39
CA ASP A 48 -15.70 2.33 -25.53
C ASP A 48 -15.35 2.68 -24.09
N ALA A 49 -16.35 3.01 -23.27
CA ALA A 49 -16.20 2.82 -21.84
C ALA A 49 -15.61 1.43 -21.72
N ARG A 50 -14.31 1.30 -21.37
CA ARG A 50 -13.67 0.00 -21.26
C ARG A 50 -14.56 -0.74 -20.30
N SER A 51 -15.40 -1.60 -20.86
CA SER A 51 -16.28 -2.43 -20.09
C SER A 51 -15.33 -3.14 -19.14
N CYS A 52 -15.67 -3.25 -17.87
CA CYS A 52 -15.04 -4.24 -17.02
C CYS A 52 -15.47 -5.63 -17.52
N SER A 53 -15.16 -5.94 -18.78
CA SER A 53 -15.45 -7.17 -19.51
C SER A 53 -14.33 -8.18 -19.31
N ASP A 54 -13.22 -7.78 -18.67
CA ASP A 54 -12.21 -8.70 -18.22
C ASP A 54 -12.80 -9.61 -17.13
N ALA A 55 -12.71 -10.92 -17.35
CA ALA A 55 -13.19 -11.90 -16.39
C ALA A 55 -12.31 -11.86 -15.13
N CYS A 56 -12.79 -11.22 -14.07
CA CYS A 56 -12.17 -11.22 -12.76
C CYS A 56 -12.72 -12.34 -11.89
N ARG A 57 -11.84 -13.04 -11.15
CA ARG A 57 -12.23 -14.00 -10.12
C ARG A 57 -11.89 -13.43 -8.75
N ILE A 58 -12.91 -13.29 -7.90
CA ILE A 58 -12.76 -12.90 -6.50
C ILE A 58 -12.93 -14.16 -5.65
N VAL A 59 -12.01 -14.39 -4.72
CA VAL A 59 -12.04 -15.52 -3.80
C VAL A 59 -11.95 -14.94 -2.39
N LEU A 60 -12.90 -15.32 -1.54
CA LEU A 60 -12.80 -15.03 -0.10
C LEU A 60 -11.76 -15.98 0.49
N VAL A 61 -10.91 -15.46 1.37
CA VAL A 61 -9.85 -16.21 2.04
C VAL A 61 -9.90 -15.88 3.52
N GLU A 62 -9.59 -16.86 4.36
CA GLU A 62 -9.69 -16.71 5.81
C GLU A 62 -8.53 -17.41 6.53
N SER A 63 -8.16 -16.89 7.69
CA SER A 63 -7.23 -17.59 8.57
C SER A 63 -8.01 -18.58 9.42
N ILE A 64 -7.42 -19.75 9.64
CA ILE A 64 -8.05 -20.81 10.40
C ILE A 64 -7.16 -21.09 11.61
N PRO A 65 -7.55 -20.62 12.79
CA PRO A 65 -6.87 -20.90 14.03
C PRO A 65 -6.64 -22.39 14.26
N GLU A 66 -5.45 -22.72 14.73
CA GLU A 66 -5.15 -24.06 15.19
C GLU A 66 -6.08 -24.47 16.32
N GLY A 67 -6.41 -25.76 16.35
CA GLY A 67 -7.32 -26.33 17.35
C GLY A 67 -8.80 -26.08 17.08
N MET A 68 -9.17 -25.32 16.05
CA MET A 68 -10.56 -25.28 15.59
C MET A 68 -10.91 -26.50 14.75
N THR A 69 -12.09 -27.07 15.02
CA THR A 69 -12.65 -28.18 14.27
C THR A 69 -13.90 -27.72 13.55
N PHE A 70 -13.99 -28.09 12.29
CA PHE A 70 -15.09 -27.74 11.40
C PHE A 70 -15.73 -29.01 10.88
N SER A 71 -17.02 -28.95 10.56
CA SER A 71 -17.69 -30.08 9.91
C SER A 71 -17.20 -30.19 8.48
N ASP A 72 -17.21 -31.41 7.91
CA ASP A 72 -16.77 -31.62 6.54
C ASP A 72 -17.49 -30.69 5.56
N GLY A 73 -16.72 -29.98 4.73
CA GLY A 73 -17.23 -29.02 3.76
C GLY A 73 -17.68 -27.67 4.34
N SER A 74 -17.57 -27.43 5.65
CA SER A 74 -17.99 -26.15 6.26
C SER A 74 -16.95 -25.04 6.18
N VAL A 75 -15.72 -25.33 5.73
CA VAL A 75 -14.68 -24.33 5.40
C VAL A 75 -14.48 -24.35 3.88
N PRO A 76 -15.30 -23.63 3.11
CA PRO A 76 -15.23 -23.66 1.66
C PRO A 76 -14.08 -22.80 1.09
N ASN A 77 -13.52 -21.90 1.90
CA ASN A 77 -12.53 -20.93 1.46
C ASN A 77 -11.10 -21.43 1.68
N PRO A 78 -10.15 -21.11 0.77
CA PRO A 78 -8.75 -21.38 1.03
C PRO A 78 -8.23 -20.56 2.20
N SER A 79 -7.27 -21.12 2.93
CA SER A 79 -6.65 -20.39 4.04
C SER A 79 -5.82 -19.21 3.54
N THR A 80 -5.66 -18.17 4.36
CA THR A 80 -4.74 -17.05 4.08
C THR A 80 -3.34 -17.56 3.73
N PHE A 81 -2.82 -18.52 4.49
CA PHE A 81 -1.52 -19.15 4.24
C PHE A 81 -1.45 -19.81 2.85
N SER A 82 -2.39 -20.70 2.53
CA SER A 82 -2.40 -21.39 1.23
C SER A 82 -2.55 -20.41 0.07
N THR A 83 -3.33 -19.35 0.26
CA THR A 83 -3.50 -18.26 -0.72
C THR A 83 -2.18 -17.53 -0.95
N TRP A 84 -1.47 -17.12 0.10
CA TRP A 84 -0.18 -16.44 -0.04
C TRP A 84 0.87 -17.33 -0.69
N MET A 85 0.95 -18.60 -0.31
CA MET A 85 1.85 -19.57 -0.95
C MET A 85 1.53 -19.76 -2.44
N ASN A 86 0.24 -19.86 -2.80
CA ASN A 86 -0.18 -19.93 -4.20
C ASN A 86 0.21 -18.66 -4.96
N LEU A 87 0.01 -17.47 -4.39
CA LEU A 87 0.43 -16.21 -5.01
C LEU A 87 1.94 -16.16 -5.22
N LEU A 88 2.73 -16.53 -4.20
CA LEU A 88 4.20 -16.61 -4.27
C LEU A 88 4.68 -17.56 -5.38
N GLY A 89 4.03 -18.72 -5.51
CA GLY A 89 4.34 -19.70 -6.56
C GLY A 89 4.02 -19.23 -7.98
N THR A 90 3.20 -18.18 -8.14
CA THR A 90 2.84 -17.61 -9.45
C THR A 90 3.68 -16.41 -9.86
N VAL A 91 4.52 -15.86 -8.96
CA VAL A 91 5.28 -14.64 -9.25
C VAL A 91 6.35 -14.90 -10.31
N THR A 92 6.36 -14.10 -11.36
CA THR A 92 7.33 -14.21 -12.46
C THR A 92 8.21 -12.96 -12.64
N ARG A 93 7.72 -11.77 -12.28
CA ARG A 93 8.41 -10.49 -12.53
C ARG A 93 8.54 -9.64 -11.27
N SER A 94 7.45 -9.42 -10.55
CA SER A 94 7.40 -8.49 -9.43
C SER A 94 6.38 -8.86 -8.37
N LEU A 95 6.74 -8.62 -7.12
CA LEU A 95 5.85 -8.70 -5.97
C LEU A 95 5.95 -7.41 -5.16
N ASP A 96 4.82 -6.72 -5.03
CA ASP A 96 4.73 -5.48 -4.26
C ASP A 96 3.87 -5.68 -3.02
N ILE A 97 4.42 -5.36 -1.86
CA ILE A 97 3.76 -5.54 -0.57
C ILE A 97 3.62 -4.19 0.13
N ALA A 98 2.40 -3.85 0.53
CA ALA A 98 2.15 -2.75 1.46
C ALA A 98 1.63 -3.33 2.78
N SER A 99 2.39 -3.11 3.85
CA SER A 99 2.26 -3.85 5.11
C SER A 99 2.35 -2.94 6.33
N PHE A 100 1.72 -3.35 7.43
CA PHE A 100 1.81 -2.61 8.69
C PHE A 100 3.09 -2.94 9.46
N TYR A 101 3.30 -4.21 9.81
CA TYR A 101 4.49 -4.70 10.51
C TYR A 101 4.79 -6.14 10.09
N TRP A 102 5.98 -6.62 10.47
CA TRP A 102 6.47 -7.97 10.23
C TRP A 102 6.89 -8.65 11.55
N THR A 103 6.37 -9.86 11.79
CA THR A 103 6.78 -10.81 12.82
C THR A 103 6.42 -12.24 12.37
N MET A 104 7.04 -12.69 11.28
CA MET A 104 6.80 -13.97 10.62
C MET A 104 7.50 -15.14 11.30
N THR A 105 8.46 -14.87 12.19
CA THR A 105 9.29 -15.90 12.82
C THR A 105 9.11 -15.94 14.34
N ASN A 106 9.35 -17.12 14.94
CA ASN A 106 9.43 -17.26 16.39
C ASN A 106 10.45 -16.32 17.03
N LYS A 107 11.56 -16.04 16.31
CA LYS A 107 12.61 -15.12 16.75
C LYS A 107 12.07 -13.70 16.98
N ASP A 108 11.22 -13.22 16.07
CA ASP A 108 10.66 -11.86 16.16
C ASP A 108 9.56 -11.74 17.21
N THR A 109 8.85 -12.83 17.50
CA THR A 109 7.86 -12.88 18.58
C THR A 109 8.43 -13.32 19.93
N ARG A 110 9.68 -13.79 19.98
CA ARG A 110 10.35 -14.39 21.16
C ARG A 110 9.56 -15.57 21.73
N THR A 111 9.09 -16.43 20.84
CA THR A 111 8.29 -17.62 21.15
C THR A 111 8.99 -18.90 20.66
N HIS A 112 8.40 -20.06 20.97
CA HIS A 112 8.85 -21.37 20.48
C HIS A 112 7.63 -22.18 20.04
N GLU A 113 6.78 -21.58 19.20
CA GLU A 113 5.51 -22.16 18.77
C GLU A 113 5.68 -22.88 17.42
N PRO A 114 5.34 -24.19 17.33
CA PRO A 114 5.33 -24.91 16.05
C PRO A 114 4.42 -24.25 15.00
N SER A 115 3.35 -23.59 15.45
CA SER A 115 2.40 -22.87 14.61
C SER A 115 2.98 -21.67 13.86
N ALA A 116 4.21 -21.26 14.17
CA ALA A 116 4.91 -20.22 13.43
C ALA A 116 5.49 -20.72 12.09
N ALA A 117 5.54 -22.04 11.86
CA ALA A 117 6.14 -22.64 10.66
C ALA A 117 5.55 -22.10 9.36
N GLN A 118 4.24 -21.77 9.33
CA GLN A 118 3.61 -21.15 8.17
C GLN A 118 4.18 -19.77 7.85
N GLY A 119 4.43 -18.94 8.87
CA GLY A 119 5.05 -17.63 8.70
C GLY A 119 6.51 -17.75 8.27
N GLU A 120 7.25 -18.67 8.88
CA GLU A 120 8.66 -18.94 8.55
C GLU A 120 8.81 -19.40 7.09
N GLN A 121 7.92 -20.28 6.62
CA GLN A 121 7.90 -20.75 5.23
C GLN A 121 7.60 -19.62 4.23
N ILE A 122 6.64 -18.73 4.52
CA ILE A 122 6.37 -17.58 3.66
C ILE A 122 7.58 -16.65 3.57
N LEU A 123 8.25 -16.39 4.70
CA LEU A 123 9.46 -15.56 4.72
C LEU A 123 10.56 -16.17 3.85
N GLU A 124 10.76 -17.50 3.95
CA GLU A 124 11.73 -18.22 3.13
C GLU A 124 11.43 -18.08 1.62
N GLU A 125 10.17 -18.26 1.19
CA GLU A 125 9.79 -18.11 -0.21
C GLU A 125 10.02 -16.68 -0.74
N LEU A 126 9.74 -15.66 0.08
CA LEU A 126 10.01 -14.26 -0.27
C LEU A 126 11.51 -13.99 -0.48
N VAL A 127 12.36 -14.58 0.37
CA VAL A 127 13.82 -14.55 0.20
C VAL A 127 14.22 -15.22 -1.11
N GLN A 128 13.68 -16.40 -1.40
CA GLN A 128 13.98 -17.14 -2.62
C GLN A 128 13.51 -16.42 -3.88
N LEU A 129 12.37 -15.73 -3.86
CA LEU A 129 11.91 -14.90 -4.98
C LEU A 129 12.94 -13.82 -5.33
N SER A 130 13.40 -13.06 -4.33
CA SER A 130 14.40 -12.01 -4.51
C SER A 130 15.70 -12.57 -5.12
N GLN A 131 16.17 -13.72 -4.61
CA GLN A 131 17.37 -14.39 -5.10
C GLN A 131 17.24 -14.94 -6.53
N ARG A 132 16.03 -15.30 -6.97
CA ARG A 132 15.73 -15.73 -8.36
C ARG A 132 15.63 -14.56 -9.34
N GLY A 133 15.81 -13.32 -8.89
CA GLY A 133 15.74 -12.11 -9.73
C GLY A 133 14.34 -11.52 -9.88
N VAL A 134 13.37 -11.97 -9.08
CA VAL A 134 12.05 -11.31 -8.99
C VAL A 134 12.23 -9.98 -8.26
N THR A 135 11.60 -8.92 -8.79
CA THR A 135 11.61 -7.61 -8.13
C THR A 135 10.64 -7.60 -6.96
N VAL A 136 11.14 -7.72 -5.73
CA VAL A 136 10.33 -7.64 -4.51
C VAL A 136 10.44 -6.24 -3.91
N ARG A 137 9.30 -5.56 -3.70
CA ARG A 137 9.24 -4.22 -3.10
C ARG A 137 8.29 -4.20 -1.91
N ILE A 138 8.73 -3.63 -0.80
CA ILE A 138 7.98 -3.64 0.46
C ILE A 138 7.86 -2.21 0.98
N ALA A 139 6.64 -1.69 1.03
CA ALA A 139 6.31 -0.49 1.79
C ALA A 139 5.81 -0.92 3.18
N VAL A 140 6.43 -0.39 4.23
CA VAL A 140 6.13 -0.76 5.62
C VAL A 140 6.02 0.46 6.52
N SER A 141 5.19 0.37 7.57
CA SER A 141 5.13 1.40 8.60
C SER A 141 6.47 1.52 9.32
N ARG A 142 6.71 2.69 9.94
CA ARG A 142 7.88 2.88 10.81
C ARG A 142 7.95 1.76 11.88
N PRO A 143 9.11 1.10 12.06
CA PRO A 143 9.30 0.05 13.07
C PRO A 143 9.17 0.62 14.48
N SER A 144 8.96 -0.28 15.46
CA SER A 144 8.88 0.09 16.87
C SER A 144 9.53 -0.99 17.73
N ALA A 145 9.74 -0.73 19.02
CA ALA A 145 10.25 -1.76 19.93
C ALA A 145 9.37 -3.03 19.98
N LYS A 146 8.06 -2.89 19.69
CA LYS A 146 7.12 -4.00 19.61
C LYS A 146 7.29 -4.82 18.32
N TRP A 147 7.66 -4.15 17.23
CA TRP A 147 7.73 -4.70 15.87
C TRP A 147 9.15 -4.52 15.32
N PRO A 148 10.03 -5.52 15.53
CA PRO A 148 11.43 -5.45 15.12
C PRO A 148 11.58 -5.48 13.59
N LEU A 149 12.81 -5.25 13.13
CA LEU A 149 13.15 -5.20 11.70
C LEU A 149 13.78 -6.50 11.17
N ASN A 150 13.91 -7.56 11.97
CA ASN A 150 14.78 -8.68 11.60
C ASN A 150 14.30 -9.36 10.31
N ASP A 151 13.01 -9.67 10.21
CA ASP A 151 12.43 -10.26 8.99
C ASP A 151 12.65 -9.35 7.76
N LEU A 152 12.47 -8.03 7.93
CA LEU A 152 12.69 -7.05 6.86
C LEU A 152 14.17 -6.93 6.46
N GLN A 153 15.09 -7.03 7.42
CA GLN A 153 16.53 -7.05 7.15
C GLN A 153 16.94 -8.29 6.37
N VAL A 154 16.37 -9.46 6.69
CA VAL A 154 16.59 -10.69 5.94
C VAL A 154 16.12 -10.52 4.48
N LEU A 155 14.95 -9.91 4.27
CA LEU A 155 14.42 -9.62 2.93
C LEU A 155 15.30 -8.63 2.16
N GLU A 156 15.71 -7.54 2.80
CA GLU A 156 16.60 -6.54 2.19
C GLU A 156 17.96 -7.17 1.79
N GLN A 157 18.53 -8.01 2.65
CA GLN A 157 19.75 -8.76 2.37
C GLN A 157 19.59 -9.77 1.22
N SER A 158 18.38 -10.27 1.00
CA SER A 158 18.07 -11.17 -0.13
C SER A 158 17.89 -10.44 -1.47
N GLY A 159 17.87 -9.11 -1.47
CA GLY A 159 17.71 -8.27 -2.66
C GLY A 159 16.35 -7.56 -2.77
N ALA A 160 15.45 -7.70 -1.79
CA ALA A 160 14.20 -6.95 -1.78
C ALA A 160 14.44 -5.46 -1.49
N ALA A 161 13.66 -4.59 -2.13
CA ALA A 161 13.66 -3.16 -1.82
C ALA A 161 12.68 -2.87 -0.68
N VAL A 162 13.20 -2.55 0.51
CA VAL A 162 12.38 -2.22 1.69
C VAL A 162 12.32 -0.70 1.88
N HIS A 163 11.11 -0.15 1.92
CA HIS A 163 10.86 1.27 2.09
C HIS A 163 10.00 1.54 3.32
N ILE A 164 10.60 2.22 4.29
CA ILE A 164 9.89 2.69 5.48
C ILE A 164 9.10 3.94 5.14
N VAL A 165 7.78 3.89 5.32
CA VAL A 165 6.87 5.02 5.12
C VAL A 165 6.67 5.77 6.43
N ASP A 166 7.08 7.04 6.47
CA ASP A 166 6.94 7.91 7.64
C ASP A 166 5.51 8.45 7.78
N MET A 167 4.56 7.55 8.04
CA MET A 167 3.16 7.91 8.28
C MET A 167 2.94 8.82 9.50
N PRO A 168 3.73 8.73 10.60
CA PRO A 168 3.61 9.70 11.69
C PRO A 168 3.89 11.13 11.23
N ARG A 169 4.90 11.35 10.39
CA ARG A 169 5.17 12.68 9.82
C ARG A 169 4.09 13.13 8.83
N LEU A 170 3.60 12.22 8.00
CA LEU A 170 2.65 12.53 6.93
C LEU A 170 1.22 12.78 7.42
N THR A 171 0.79 12.03 8.44
CA THR A 171 -0.63 11.96 8.86
C THR A 171 -0.83 11.90 10.37
N GLY A 172 0.23 11.75 11.17
CA GLY A 172 0.14 11.40 12.59
C GLY A 172 -0.21 9.94 12.86
N GLY A 173 -0.46 9.13 11.82
CA GLY A 173 -0.89 7.73 11.93
C GLY A 173 0.19 6.71 11.56
N VAL A 174 -0.28 5.53 11.15
CA VAL A 174 0.55 4.39 10.72
C VAL A 174 0.12 3.90 9.34
N LEU A 175 0.99 3.16 8.64
CA LEU A 175 0.59 2.45 7.43
C LEU A 175 -0.17 1.19 7.85
N HIS A 176 -1.50 1.18 7.78
CA HIS A 176 -2.31 0.04 8.26
C HIS A 176 -2.72 -0.96 7.16
N THR A 177 -2.02 -0.96 6.03
CA THR A 177 -2.32 -1.81 4.88
C THR A 177 -1.85 -3.26 5.09
N LYS A 178 -2.55 -4.22 4.47
CA LYS A 178 -2.11 -5.61 4.29
C LYS A 178 -2.50 -6.06 2.87
N PHE A 179 -1.61 -5.76 1.93
CA PHE A 179 -1.91 -5.80 0.50
C PHE A 179 -0.71 -6.35 -0.27
N TRP A 180 -0.98 -7.19 -1.26
CA TRP A 180 0.02 -7.73 -2.18
C TRP A 180 -0.46 -7.53 -3.61
N LEU A 181 0.45 -7.11 -4.49
CA LEU A 181 0.26 -7.06 -5.93
C LEU A 181 1.30 -7.95 -6.60
N VAL A 182 0.85 -8.96 -7.33
CA VAL A 182 1.71 -9.92 -8.03
C VAL A 182 1.65 -9.64 -9.53
N ASP A 183 2.80 -9.35 -10.13
CA ASP A 183 3.01 -9.15 -11.57
C ASP A 183 2.05 -8.13 -12.25
N GLY A 184 1.43 -7.24 -11.45
CA GLY A 184 0.40 -6.32 -11.91
C GLY A 184 -0.94 -6.99 -12.26
N THR A 185 -1.14 -8.26 -11.88
CA THR A 185 -2.27 -9.09 -12.33
C THR A 185 -3.08 -9.67 -11.17
N HIS A 186 -2.45 -10.18 -10.12
CA HIS A 186 -3.15 -10.75 -8.97
C HIS A 186 -3.06 -9.84 -7.76
N LEU A 187 -4.16 -9.77 -7.01
CA LEU A 187 -4.30 -8.90 -5.86
C LEU A 187 -4.74 -9.68 -4.62
N TYR A 188 -4.01 -9.49 -3.52
CA TYR A 188 -4.49 -9.81 -2.18
C TYR A 188 -4.72 -8.52 -1.39
N ILE A 189 -5.87 -8.44 -0.73
CA ILE A 189 -6.20 -7.39 0.22
C ILE A 189 -6.96 -8.03 1.39
N GLY A 190 -6.55 -7.73 2.62
CA GLY A 190 -7.17 -8.36 3.78
C GLY A 190 -6.79 -7.72 5.11
N SER A 191 -7.11 -8.44 6.18
CA SER A 191 -6.82 -8.04 7.57
C SER A 191 -5.52 -8.63 8.13
N ALA A 192 -5.06 -9.77 7.59
CA ALA A 192 -3.90 -10.50 8.10
C ALA A 192 -2.59 -9.70 7.92
N ASN A 193 -1.92 -9.39 9.04
CA ASN A 193 -0.60 -8.76 9.02
C ASN A 193 0.46 -9.76 8.55
N MET A 194 1.68 -9.29 8.26
CA MET A 194 2.84 -10.17 8.06
C MET A 194 3.30 -10.71 9.41
N ASP A 195 2.44 -11.48 10.05
CA ASP A 195 2.58 -11.99 11.40
C ASP A 195 2.14 -13.45 11.35
N TRP A 196 2.98 -14.38 11.80
CA TRP A 196 2.63 -15.81 11.74
C TRP A 196 1.32 -16.10 12.49
N ARG A 197 1.01 -15.34 13.54
CA ARG A 197 -0.26 -15.46 14.29
C ARG A 197 -1.46 -15.10 13.43
N SER A 198 -1.29 -14.19 12.46
CA SER A 198 -2.36 -13.86 11.52
C SER A 198 -2.71 -15.01 10.59
N LEU A 199 -1.91 -16.07 10.53
CA LEU A 199 -2.14 -17.25 9.69
C LEU A 199 -2.75 -18.41 10.49
N THR A 200 -2.32 -18.58 11.74
CA THR A 200 -2.61 -19.78 12.54
C THR A 200 -3.32 -19.52 13.87
N GLN A 201 -3.54 -18.28 14.31
CA GLN A 201 -4.03 -17.98 15.67
C GLN A 201 -5.23 -17.04 15.74
N VAL A 202 -5.61 -16.37 14.65
CA VAL A 202 -6.72 -15.38 14.60
C VAL A 202 -7.89 -15.85 13.76
#